data_AF-A0A4Q3SJP4-F1
#
_entry.id   AF-A0A4Q3SJP4-F1
#
_cell.length_a   1.000
_cell.length_b   1.000
_cell.length_c   1.000
_cell.angle_alpha   90.00
_cell.angle_beta   90.00
_cell.angle_gamma   90.00
#
_symmetry.space_group_name_H-M   'P 1'
#
loop_
_entity.id
_entity.type
_entity.pdbx_description
1 polymer ?
#
loop_
_entity_poly.entity_id
_entity_poly.type
_entity_poly.pdbx_seq_one_letter_code
_entity_poly.pdbx_strand_id
1 'polypeptide(L)'
;MKQQSGLQTWQVALALGFKTLMGCIYGYIFLVNYNGDDTWQLHNYSIEQQQLFLKDPVRFFTEFSPAGAFGRYAGTSEDLYYYLHDLEAWLLAKPFALINFVTGGDYYINIVFYNAVVFFGHYWLYQLIIKKFSSSSLLLYICIFLFPPIVFWLSGLRADGLLLFFLMLALKSFQSLIVKFRPGAAFALLAAFAGLIILRSA
;
A
#
# COMPACT_ATOMS: atom_id res chain seq x y z
N MET A 1 -34.21 10.63 3.19
CA MET A 1 -33.90 9.23 2.82
C MET A 1 -32.66 8.79 3.60
N LYS A 2 -32.78 7.78 4.47
CA LYS A 2 -31.66 7.23 5.24
C LYS A 2 -30.74 6.45 4.28
N GLN A 3 -29.64 7.06 3.86
CA GLN A 3 -28.65 6.42 3.00
C GLN A 3 -27.75 5.52 3.88
N GLN A 4 -28.18 4.30 4.15
CA GLN A 4 -27.29 3.25 4.66
C GLN A 4 -26.52 2.65 3.48
N SER A 5 -25.55 3.40 2.94
CA SER A 5 -24.72 2.99 1.79
C SER A 5 -23.37 2.41 2.25
N GLY A 6 -23.42 1.42 3.14
CA GLY A 6 -22.26 0.62 3.52
C GLY A 6 -22.26 -0.72 2.77
N LEU A 7 -21.10 -1.16 2.30
CA LEU A 7 -20.92 -2.56 1.91
C LEU A 7 -21.22 -3.46 3.12
N GLN A 8 -21.89 -4.58 2.88
CA GLN A 8 -22.12 -5.58 3.92
C GLN A 8 -20.81 -6.29 4.26
N THR A 9 -20.67 -6.79 5.49
CA THR A 9 -19.43 -7.44 5.96
C THR A 9 -19.00 -8.59 5.06
N TRP A 10 -19.94 -9.41 4.55
CA TRP A 10 -19.61 -10.50 3.64
C TRP A 10 -19.11 -10.01 2.28
N GLN A 11 -19.60 -8.85 1.79
CA GLN A 11 -19.11 -8.25 0.54
C GLN A 11 -17.68 -7.73 0.70
N VAL A 12 -17.36 -7.18 1.87
CA VAL A 12 -16.00 -6.77 2.21
C VAL A 12 -15.09 -8.00 2.31
N ALA A 13 -15.55 -9.06 3.00
CA ALA A 13 -14.79 -10.30 3.14
C ALA A 13 -14.54 -10.98 1.79
N LEU A 14 -15.55 -11.05 0.91
CA LEU A 14 -15.41 -11.61 -0.43
C LEU A 14 -14.42 -10.79 -1.27
N ALA A 15 -14.54 -9.47 -1.26
CA ALA A 15 -13.67 -8.58 -2.03
C ALA A 15 -12.21 -8.66 -1.55
N LEU A 16 -11.99 -8.66 -0.23
CA LEU A 16 -10.65 -8.82 0.35
C LEU A 16 -10.09 -10.22 0.07
N GLY A 17 -10.91 -11.27 0.21
CA GLY A 17 -10.50 -12.65 -0.07
C GLY A 17 -10.11 -12.85 -1.53
N PHE A 18 -10.88 -12.30 -2.47
CA PHE A 18 -10.54 -12.31 -3.89
C PHE A 18 -9.24 -11.56 -4.16
N LYS A 19 -9.06 -10.38 -3.54
CA LYS A 19 -7.84 -9.58 -3.65
C LYS A 19 -6.60 -10.33 -3.14
N THR A 20 -6.69 -10.93 -1.96
CA THR A 20 -5.62 -11.74 -1.38
C THR A 20 -5.31 -12.96 -2.26
N LEU A 21 -6.33 -13.65 -2.79
CA LEU A 21 -6.14 -14.75 -3.73
C LEU A 21 -5.38 -14.29 -4.98
N MET A 22 -5.74 -13.14 -5.54
CA MET A 22 -5.02 -12.55 -6.68
C MET A 22 -3.57 -12.21 -6.32
N GLY A 23 -3.29 -11.73 -5.10
CA GLY A 23 -1.92 -11.51 -4.61
C GLY A 23 -1.10 -12.80 -4.48
N CYS A 24 -1.71 -13.89 -4.04
CA CYS A 24 -1.06 -15.20 -4.00
C CYS A 24 -0.77 -15.73 -5.41
N ILE A 25 -1.73 -15.61 -6.34
CA ILE A 25 -1.55 -16.00 -7.74
C ILE A 25 -0.45 -15.15 -8.39
N TYR A 26 -0.44 -13.84 -8.13
CA TYR A 26 0.62 -12.94 -8.58
C TYR A 26 1.98 -13.44 -8.08
N GLY A 27 2.14 -13.64 -6.77
CA GLY A 27 3.40 -14.14 -6.22
C GLY A 27 3.85 -15.48 -6.81
N TYR A 28 2.92 -16.42 -7.01
CA TYR A 28 3.22 -17.71 -7.61
C TYR A 28 3.71 -17.58 -9.07
N ILE A 29 3.00 -16.83 -9.91
CA ILE A 29 3.38 -16.62 -11.32
C ILE A 29 4.76 -15.96 -11.39
N PHE A 30 5.00 -14.90 -10.61
CA PHE A 30 6.28 -14.21 -10.64
C PHE A 30 7.42 -15.06 -10.10
N LEU A 31 7.18 -15.91 -9.09
CA LEU A 31 8.19 -16.86 -8.63
C LEU A 31 8.59 -17.86 -9.72
N VAL A 32 7.60 -18.52 -10.33
CA VAL A 32 7.83 -19.66 -11.23
C VAL A 32 8.30 -19.20 -12.61
N ASN A 33 7.72 -18.13 -13.15
CA ASN A 33 7.97 -17.70 -14.52
C ASN A 33 9.02 -16.60 -14.64
N TYR A 34 9.27 -15.84 -13.56
CA TYR A 34 10.11 -14.64 -13.58
C TYR A 34 11.18 -14.64 -12.46
N ASN A 35 11.46 -15.78 -11.85
CA ASN A 35 12.42 -15.92 -10.73
C ASN A 35 12.16 -14.95 -9.56
N GLY A 36 10.89 -14.63 -9.32
CA GLY A 36 10.41 -13.80 -8.23
C GLY A 36 10.09 -12.36 -8.61
N ASP A 37 10.88 -11.75 -9.49
CA ASP A 37 10.75 -10.34 -9.87
C ASP A 37 10.63 -9.38 -8.64
N ASP A 38 10.11 -8.16 -8.83
CA ASP A 38 10.03 -7.12 -7.79
C ASP A 38 9.31 -7.55 -6.50
N THR A 39 8.23 -8.34 -6.59
CA THR A 39 7.41 -8.70 -5.41
C THR A 39 8.19 -9.59 -4.43
N TRP A 40 8.98 -10.54 -4.95
CA TRP A 40 9.81 -11.41 -4.13
C TRP A 40 11.11 -10.72 -3.71
N GLN A 41 11.65 -9.82 -4.53
CA GLN A 41 12.79 -8.98 -4.12
C GLN A 41 12.44 -8.12 -2.91
N LEU A 42 11.30 -7.43 -2.92
CA LEU A 42 10.83 -6.64 -1.77
C LEU A 42 10.55 -7.52 -0.54
N HIS A 43 10.02 -8.73 -0.76
CA HIS A 43 9.83 -9.68 0.33
C HIS A 43 11.16 -10.13 0.95
N ASN A 44 12.13 -10.52 0.14
CA ASN A 44 13.46 -10.90 0.61
C ASN A 44 14.15 -9.72 1.31
N TYR A 45 13.99 -8.51 0.77
CA TYR A 45 14.48 -7.30 1.42
C TYR A 45 13.83 -7.07 2.79
N SER A 46 12.54 -7.41 2.97
CA SER A 46 11.90 -7.35 4.29
C SER A 46 12.52 -8.32 5.30
N ILE A 47 13.01 -9.48 4.85
CA ILE A 47 13.71 -10.45 5.70
C ILE A 47 15.08 -9.91 6.10
N GLU A 48 15.82 -9.30 5.16
CA GLU A 48 17.08 -8.62 5.47
C GLU A 48 16.89 -7.49 6.47
N GLN A 49 15.84 -6.68 6.30
CA GLN A 49 15.47 -5.61 7.23
C GLN A 49 15.08 -6.15 8.61
N GLN A 50 14.47 -7.33 8.70
CA GLN A 50 14.20 -7.99 9.98
C GLN A 50 15.50 -8.39 10.69
N GLN A 51 16.47 -8.93 9.94
CA GLN A 51 17.78 -9.24 10.49
C GLN A 51 18.54 -7.99 10.93
N LEU A 52 18.42 -6.89 10.18
CA LEU A 52 18.98 -5.60 10.57
C LEU A 52 18.36 -5.12 11.88
N PHE A 53 17.03 -5.18 12.02
CA PHE A 53 16.35 -4.79 13.26
C PHE A 53 16.84 -5.59 14.47
N LEU A 54 17.09 -6.90 14.32
CA LEU A 54 17.60 -7.75 15.39
C LEU A 54 19.07 -7.46 15.75
N LYS A 55 19.90 -7.09 14.77
CA LYS A 55 21.33 -6.83 14.97
C LYS A 55 21.61 -5.41 15.45
N ASP A 56 20.92 -4.43 14.87
CA ASP A 56 21.11 -3.01 15.12
C ASP A 56 19.77 -2.25 14.93
N PRO A 57 18.93 -2.22 15.97
CA PRO A 57 17.63 -1.54 15.91
C PRO A 57 17.79 -0.02 15.76
N VAL A 58 18.89 0.56 16.24
CA VAL A 58 19.14 2.00 16.08
C VAL A 58 19.31 2.30 14.61
N ARG A 59 20.18 1.55 13.91
CA ARG A 59 20.36 1.70 12.47
C ARG A 59 19.06 1.48 11.69
N PHE A 60 18.27 0.48 12.07
CA PHE A 60 16.98 0.21 11.42
C PHE A 60 16.08 1.44 11.35
N PHE A 61 16.01 2.24 12.43
CA PHE A 61 15.18 3.45 12.48
C PHE A 61 15.90 4.70 11.96
N THR A 62 17.22 4.82 12.12
CA THR A 62 17.95 6.00 11.65
C THR A 62 18.14 6.04 10.14
N GLU A 63 18.02 4.91 9.43
CA GLU A 63 18.02 4.88 7.97
C GLU A 63 16.89 5.73 7.37
N PHE A 64 15.72 5.84 8.01
CA PHE A 64 14.66 6.77 7.59
C PHE A 64 15.05 8.26 7.66
N SER A 65 16.21 8.60 8.22
CA SER A 65 16.67 9.97 8.29
C SER A 65 17.34 10.39 6.99
N PRO A 66 17.00 11.56 6.43
CA PRO A 66 17.69 12.11 5.26
C PRO A 66 19.17 12.41 5.54
N ALA A 67 19.56 12.57 6.81
CA ALA A 67 20.94 12.90 7.20
C ALA A 67 21.96 11.86 6.73
N GLY A 68 21.55 10.59 6.57
CA GLY A 68 22.43 9.54 6.05
C GLY A 68 22.61 9.59 4.54
N ALA A 69 21.69 10.22 3.79
CA ALA A 69 21.67 10.26 2.34
C ALA A 69 22.32 11.52 1.75
N PHE A 70 22.20 12.67 2.43
CA PHE A 70 22.81 13.91 1.99
C PHE A 70 24.34 13.87 2.09
N GLY A 71 25.03 14.17 0.99
CA GLY A 71 26.49 14.12 0.86
C GLY A 71 27.05 12.78 0.39
N ARG A 72 26.19 11.83 -0.04
CA ARG A 72 26.64 10.59 -0.70
C ARG A 72 26.92 10.78 -2.19
N TYR A 73 26.20 11.70 -2.84
CA TYR A 73 26.29 11.93 -4.28
C TYR A 73 26.78 13.35 -4.59
N ALA A 74 27.04 13.62 -5.88
CA ALA A 74 27.72 14.83 -6.32
C ALA A 74 26.84 16.10 -6.18
N GLY A 75 25.53 15.94 -6.00
CA GLY A 75 24.60 17.07 -5.83
C GLY A 75 23.35 16.76 -5.01
N THR A 76 22.78 17.82 -4.42
CA THR A 76 21.57 17.77 -3.57
C THR A 76 20.35 17.14 -4.25
N SER A 77 20.22 17.31 -5.57
CA SER A 77 19.12 16.71 -6.34
C SER A 77 19.27 15.19 -6.50
N GLU A 78 20.52 14.72 -6.66
CA GLU A 78 20.82 13.28 -6.74
C GLU A 78 20.62 12.63 -5.38
N ASP A 79 21.14 13.25 -4.31
CA ASP A 79 20.91 12.81 -2.94
C ASP A 79 19.41 12.65 -2.65
N LEU A 80 18.60 13.65 -3.02
CA LEU A 80 17.15 13.61 -2.83
C LEU A 80 16.49 12.51 -3.68
N TYR A 81 16.94 12.29 -4.91
CA TYR A 81 16.41 11.25 -5.79
C TYR A 81 16.65 9.86 -5.20
N TYR A 82 17.90 9.54 -4.85
CA TYR A 82 18.24 8.25 -4.26
C TYR A 82 17.61 8.05 -2.89
N TYR A 83 17.52 9.10 -2.07
CA TYR A 83 16.83 9.04 -0.78
C TYR A 83 15.34 8.72 -0.93
N LEU A 84 14.65 9.30 -1.91
CA LEU A 84 13.24 8.98 -2.18
C LEU A 84 13.07 7.54 -2.64
N HIS A 85 14.01 7.02 -3.45
CA HIS A 85 14.01 5.63 -3.87
C HIS A 85 14.24 4.65 -2.70
N ASP A 86 15.19 4.97 -1.81
CA ASP A 86 15.42 4.21 -0.57
C ASP A 86 14.17 4.25 0.33
N LEU A 87 13.53 5.42 0.46
CA LEU A 87 12.28 5.56 1.22
C LEU A 87 11.14 4.72 0.65
N GLU A 88 11.02 4.61 -0.67
CA GLU A 88 10.04 3.75 -1.33
C GLU A 88 10.25 2.29 -0.92
N ALA A 89 11.48 1.79 -1.05
CA ALA A 89 11.84 0.43 -0.66
C ALA A 89 11.63 0.18 0.84
N TRP A 90 12.01 1.13 1.70
CA TRP A 90 11.84 1.00 3.15
C TRP A 90 10.38 1.08 3.59
N LEU A 91 9.57 1.93 2.97
CA LEU A 91 8.13 2.05 3.27
C LEU A 91 7.39 0.74 2.97
N LEU A 92 7.87 -0.02 1.99
CA LEU A 92 7.40 -1.38 1.72
C LEU A 92 8.04 -2.40 2.68
N ALA A 93 9.37 -2.50 2.73
CA ALA A 93 10.04 -3.62 3.38
C ALA A 93 10.11 -3.54 4.91
N LYS A 94 10.34 -2.37 5.51
CA LYS A 94 10.53 -2.25 6.98
C LYS A 94 9.26 -2.54 7.78
N PRO A 95 8.03 -2.17 7.35
CA PRO A 95 6.82 -2.66 8.01
C PRO A 95 6.72 -4.19 7.98
N PHE A 96 7.07 -4.81 6.84
CA PHE A 96 7.08 -6.27 6.73
C PHE A 96 8.18 -6.93 7.55
N ALA A 97 9.32 -6.28 7.76
CA ALA A 97 10.34 -6.76 8.69
C ALA A 97 9.79 -6.96 10.11
N LEU A 98 8.87 -6.09 10.56
CA LEU A 98 8.20 -6.22 11.85
C LEU A 98 7.07 -7.26 11.80
N ILE A 99 6.31 -7.31 10.70
CA ILE A 99 5.25 -8.30 10.51
C ILE A 99 5.83 -9.73 10.41
N ASN A 100 7.06 -9.89 9.92
CA ASN A 100 7.76 -11.16 9.82
C ASN A 100 7.97 -11.87 11.17
N PHE A 101 7.91 -11.16 12.30
CA PHE A 101 7.88 -11.81 13.62
C PHE A 101 6.59 -12.60 13.87
N VAL A 102 5.50 -12.21 13.22
CA VAL A 102 4.19 -12.89 13.30
C VAL A 102 4.05 -13.92 12.18
N THR A 103 4.50 -13.59 10.97
CA THR A 103 4.32 -14.44 9.78
C THR A 103 5.43 -15.47 9.59
N GLY A 104 6.50 -15.38 10.37
CA GLY A 104 7.69 -16.23 10.19
C GLY A 104 8.48 -15.91 8.93
N GLY A 105 8.22 -14.76 8.29
CA GLY A 105 8.82 -14.42 7.00
C GLY A 105 8.18 -15.14 5.82
N ASP A 106 6.96 -15.66 5.95
CA ASP A 106 6.24 -16.28 4.82
C ASP A 106 5.62 -15.22 3.89
N TYR A 107 5.96 -15.29 2.60
CA TYR A 107 5.46 -14.38 1.56
C TYR A 107 3.93 -14.37 1.47
N TYR A 108 3.29 -15.54 1.48
CA TYR A 108 1.84 -15.64 1.25
C TYR A 108 1.05 -15.14 2.45
N ILE A 109 1.55 -15.37 3.67
CA ILE A 109 0.97 -14.78 4.87
C ILE A 109 1.16 -13.25 4.83
N ASN A 110 2.35 -12.75 4.47
CA ASN A 110 2.59 -11.32 4.31
C ASN A 110 1.65 -10.65 3.29
N ILE A 111 1.33 -11.35 2.20
CA ILE A 111 0.35 -10.89 1.19
C ILE A 111 -1.04 -10.65 1.79
N VAL A 112 -1.46 -11.41 2.82
CA VAL A 112 -2.72 -11.17 3.53
C VAL A 112 -2.67 -9.79 4.23
N PHE A 113 -1.60 -9.50 4.96
CA PHE A 113 -1.41 -8.24 5.66
C PHE A 113 -1.29 -7.06 4.69
N TYR A 114 -0.52 -7.23 3.62
CA TYR A 114 -0.39 -6.23 2.55
C TYR A 114 -1.76 -5.89 1.97
N ASN A 115 -2.52 -6.91 1.54
CA ASN A 115 -3.80 -6.71 0.91
C ASN A 115 -4.85 -6.12 1.86
N ALA A 116 -4.79 -6.43 3.16
CA ALA A 116 -5.65 -5.79 4.15
C ALA A 116 -5.46 -4.26 4.19
N VAL A 117 -4.23 -3.76 4.01
CA VAL A 117 -3.94 -2.32 3.95
C VAL A 117 -4.38 -1.72 2.62
N VAL A 118 -3.89 -2.25 1.50
CA VAL A 118 -4.17 -1.65 0.17
C VAL A 118 -5.62 -1.81 -0.28
N PHE A 119 -6.38 -2.72 0.34
CA PHE A 119 -7.83 -2.84 0.15
C PHE A 119 -8.57 -1.55 0.49
N PHE A 120 -8.10 -0.76 1.46
CA PHE A 120 -8.75 0.50 1.82
C PHE A 120 -8.77 1.52 0.67
N GLY A 121 -7.79 1.46 -0.26
CA GLY A 121 -7.82 2.25 -1.48
C GLY A 121 -9.08 1.98 -2.30
N HIS A 122 -9.32 0.71 -2.64
CA HIS A 122 -10.53 0.28 -3.37
C HIS A 122 -11.81 0.57 -2.58
N TYR A 123 -11.79 0.35 -1.26
CA TYR A 123 -12.93 0.63 -0.39
C TYR A 123 -13.32 2.10 -0.40
N TRP A 124 -12.36 3.02 -0.28
CA TRP A 124 -12.63 4.45 -0.32
C TRP A 124 -13.02 4.94 -1.72
N LEU A 125 -12.44 4.37 -2.78
CA LEU A 125 -12.89 4.62 -4.15
C LEU A 125 -14.39 4.30 -4.31
N TYR A 126 -14.82 3.12 -3.85
CA TYR A 126 -16.23 2.73 -3.88
C TYR A 126 -17.09 3.71 -3.05
N GLN A 127 -16.67 4.04 -1.83
CA GLN A 127 -17.41 4.98 -0.96
C GLN A 127 -17.57 6.38 -1.58
N LEU A 128 -16.58 6.85 -2.33
CA LEU A 128 -16.62 8.15 -2.98
C LEU A 128 -17.58 8.16 -4.18
N ILE A 129 -17.59 7.09 -4.97
CA ILE A 129 -18.38 6.99 -6.20
C ILE A 129 -19.84 6.62 -5.92
N ILE A 130 -20.11 5.72 -4.99
CA ILE A 130 -21.47 5.20 -4.75
C ILE A 130 -22.46 6.28 -4.30
N LYS A 131 -21.96 7.36 -3.70
CA LYS A 131 -22.76 8.53 -3.30
C LYS A 131 -23.39 9.23 -4.51
N LYS A 132 -22.76 9.16 -5.69
CA LYS A 132 -23.23 9.78 -6.94
C LYS A 132 -24.01 8.81 -7.83
N PHE A 133 -23.66 7.52 -7.81
CA PHE A 133 -24.21 6.50 -8.72
C PHE A 133 -24.85 5.34 -7.95
N SER A 134 -25.80 5.64 -7.06
CA SER A 134 -26.39 4.65 -6.15
C SER A 134 -27.16 3.52 -6.85
N SER A 135 -27.70 3.77 -8.05
CA SER A 135 -28.43 2.78 -8.85
C SER A 135 -27.52 1.68 -9.44
N SER A 136 -26.21 1.90 -9.52
CA SER A 136 -25.24 0.99 -10.15
C SER A 136 -24.33 0.31 -9.13
N SER A 137 -24.79 0.11 -7.90
CA SER A 137 -23.99 -0.40 -6.77
C SER A 137 -23.30 -1.73 -7.06
N LEU A 138 -24.01 -2.69 -7.67
CA LEU A 138 -23.47 -3.99 -8.04
C LEU A 138 -22.39 -3.88 -9.12
N LEU A 139 -22.65 -3.07 -10.16
CA LEU A 139 -21.68 -2.86 -11.25
C LEU A 139 -20.41 -2.20 -10.72
N LEU A 140 -20.54 -1.17 -9.88
CA LEU A 140 -19.41 -0.51 -9.23
C LEU A 140 -18.63 -1.48 -8.34
N TYR A 141 -19.34 -2.34 -7.60
CA TYR A 141 -18.70 -3.36 -6.77
C TYR A 141 -17.87 -4.34 -7.63
N ILE A 142 -18.43 -4.85 -8.72
CA ILE A 142 -17.72 -5.76 -9.63
C ILE A 142 -16.51 -5.07 -10.25
N CYS A 143 -16.68 -3.86 -10.80
CA CYS A 143 -15.61 -3.14 -11.46
C CYS A 143 -14.45 -2.77 -10.54
N ILE A 144 -14.74 -2.42 -9.27
CA ILE A 144 -13.71 -1.98 -8.33
C ILE A 144 -13.06 -3.18 -7.64
N PHE A 145 -13.83 -4.18 -7.22
CA PHE A 145 -13.32 -5.25 -6.35
C PHE A 145 -13.08 -6.59 -7.04
N LEU A 146 -13.71 -6.83 -8.20
CA LEU A 146 -13.70 -8.15 -8.85
C LEU A 146 -13.20 -8.11 -10.30
N PHE A 147 -12.78 -6.94 -10.80
CA PHE A 147 -12.22 -6.84 -12.14
C PHE A 147 -10.78 -7.38 -12.15
N PRO A 148 -10.54 -8.57 -12.74
CA PRO A 148 -9.30 -9.31 -12.48
C PRO A 148 -8.02 -8.55 -12.81
N PRO A 149 -7.88 -7.82 -13.93
CA PRO A 149 -6.65 -7.11 -14.24
C PRO A 149 -6.25 -6.08 -13.17
N ILE A 150 -7.20 -5.22 -12.75
CA ILE A 150 -6.93 -4.18 -11.75
C ILE A 150 -6.58 -4.84 -10.42
N VAL A 151 -7.35 -5.85 -10.00
CA VAL A 151 -7.13 -6.50 -8.72
C VAL A 151 -5.80 -7.25 -8.75
N PHE A 152 -5.47 -7.98 -9.81
CA PHE A 152 -4.22 -8.71 -9.95
C PHE A 152 -2.99 -7.82 -9.78
N TRP A 153 -2.89 -6.73 -10.56
CA TRP A 153 -1.73 -5.84 -10.52
C TRP A 153 -1.58 -5.08 -9.21
N LEU A 154 -2.69 -4.76 -8.53
CA LEU A 154 -2.66 -4.03 -7.27
C LEU A 154 -2.56 -4.93 -6.03
N SER A 155 -2.40 -6.25 -6.17
CA SER A 155 -2.40 -7.20 -5.04
C SER A 155 -1.05 -7.85 -4.74
N GLY A 156 -0.09 -7.78 -5.66
CA GLY A 156 1.30 -8.14 -5.39
C GLY A 156 1.95 -7.15 -4.42
N LEU A 157 2.99 -7.58 -3.70
CA LEU A 157 3.70 -6.76 -2.73
C LEU A 157 4.56 -5.72 -3.47
N ARG A 158 3.91 -4.62 -3.89
CA ARG A 158 4.48 -3.55 -4.74
C ARG A 158 3.99 -2.17 -4.30
N ALA A 159 4.61 -1.13 -4.83
CA ALA A 159 4.20 0.25 -4.56
C ALA A 159 2.82 0.59 -5.16
N ASP A 160 2.41 -0.01 -6.28
CA ASP A 160 1.17 0.32 -7.00
C ASP A 160 -0.10 0.26 -6.13
N GLY A 161 -0.25 -0.79 -5.32
CA GLY A 161 -1.37 -0.94 -4.41
C GLY A 161 -1.39 0.14 -3.32
N LEU A 162 -0.21 0.53 -2.81
CA LEU A 162 -0.07 1.61 -1.85
C LEU A 162 -0.29 2.98 -2.49
N LEU A 163 0.07 3.16 -3.77
CA LEU A 163 -0.19 4.38 -4.51
C LEU A 163 -1.69 4.64 -4.61
N LEU A 164 -2.49 3.62 -4.97
CA LEU A 164 -3.95 3.74 -4.94
C LEU A 164 -4.48 4.02 -3.53
N PHE A 165 -3.93 3.36 -2.51
CA PHE A 165 -4.29 3.62 -1.11
C PHE A 165 -4.09 5.10 -0.74
N PHE A 166 -2.90 5.66 -1.00
CA PHE A 166 -2.60 7.05 -0.66
C PHE A 166 -3.37 8.05 -1.53
N LEU A 167 -3.59 7.76 -2.81
CA LEU A 167 -4.43 8.59 -3.69
C LEU A 167 -5.86 8.69 -3.13
N MET A 168 -6.45 7.56 -2.76
CA MET A 168 -7.81 7.53 -2.21
C MET A 168 -7.88 8.10 -0.79
N LEU A 169 -6.81 7.96 0.00
CA LEU A 169 -6.68 8.64 1.30
C LEU A 169 -6.68 10.16 1.12
N ALA A 170 -5.96 10.68 0.13
CA ALA A 170 -5.92 12.10 -0.19
C ALA A 170 -7.32 12.61 -0.55
N LEU A 171 -7.99 11.95 -1.51
CA LEU A 171 -9.33 12.36 -1.95
C LEU A 171 -10.36 12.30 -0.83
N LYS A 172 -10.36 11.23 -0.03
CA LYS A 172 -11.28 11.08 1.10
C LYS A 172 -11.03 12.12 2.20
N SER A 173 -9.77 12.36 2.52
CA SER A 173 -9.37 13.35 3.53
C SER A 173 -9.73 14.76 3.09
N PHE A 174 -9.46 15.10 1.82
CA PHE A 174 -9.81 16.38 1.23
C PHE A 174 -11.33 16.61 1.21
N GLN A 175 -12.12 15.61 0.78
CA GLN A 175 -13.59 15.69 0.88
C GLN A 175 -14.05 15.95 2.32
N SER A 176 -13.46 15.27 3.31
CA SER A 176 -13.80 15.48 4.71
C SER A 176 -13.51 16.92 5.14
N LEU A 177 -12.36 17.48 4.78
CA LEU A 177 -11.97 18.84 5.15
C LEU A 177 -12.90 19.91 4.57
N ILE A 178 -13.31 19.77 3.31
CA ILE A 178 -14.26 20.68 2.66
C ILE A 178 -15.61 20.65 3.36
N VAL A 179 -16.13 19.45 3.66
CA VAL A 179 -17.46 19.31 4.28
C VAL A 179 -17.45 19.78 5.73
N LYS A 180 -16.41 19.40 6.49
CA LYS A 180 -16.22 19.82 7.89
C LYS A 180 -14.76 19.68 8.27
N PHE A 181 -14.13 20.80 8.64
CA PHE A 181 -12.75 20.77 9.12
C PHE A 181 -12.58 19.79 10.29
N ARG A 182 -11.64 18.86 10.13
CA ARG A 182 -11.25 17.87 11.15
C ARG A 182 -9.73 17.77 11.13
N PRO A 183 -9.03 18.04 12.24
CA PRO A 183 -7.56 18.02 12.25
C PRO A 183 -6.99 16.67 11.83
N GLY A 184 -7.61 15.56 12.21
CA GLY A 184 -7.21 14.23 11.76
C GLY A 184 -7.26 14.04 10.24
N ALA A 185 -8.20 14.70 9.54
CA ALA A 185 -8.24 14.67 8.07
C ALA A 185 -7.13 15.52 7.43
N ALA A 186 -6.68 16.59 8.11
CA ALA A 186 -5.51 17.36 7.65
C ALA A 186 -4.23 16.54 7.75
N PHE A 187 -4.00 15.87 8.89
CA PHE A 187 -2.86 14.96 9.05
C PHE A 187 -2.89 13.80 8.04
N ALA A 188 -4.06 13.18 7.84
CA ALA A 188 -4.21 12.12 6.85
C ALA A 188 -3.95 12.61 5.42
N LEU A 189 -4.33 13.85 5.08
CA LEU A 189 -4.04 14.45 3.79
C LEU A 189 -2.54 14.70 3.61
N LEU A 190 -1.84 15.20 4.63
CA LEU A 190 -0.39 15.38 4.59
C LEU A 190 0.34 14.05 4.44
N ALA A 191 -0.06 13.03 5.21
CA ALA A 191 0.48 11.68 5.09
C ALA A 191 0.21 11.09 3.69
N ALA A 192 -0.96 11.36 3.11
CA ALA A 192 -1.28 10.93 1.76
C ALA A 192 -0.37 11.57 0.71
N PHE A 193 -0.14 12.88 0.78
CA PHE A 193 0.79 13.55 -0.13
C PHE A 193 2.23 13.07 0.05
N ALA A 194 2.68 12.85 1.28
CA ALA A 194 4.00 12.28 1.54
C ALA A 194 4.14 10.89 0.90
N GLY A 195 3.15 10.01 1.10
CA GLY A 195 3.11 8.69 0.47
C GLY A 195 3.11 8.76 -1.07
N LEU A 196 2.32 9.66 -1.67
CA LEU A 196 2.30 9.86 -3.11
C LEU A 196 3.64 10.38 -3.67
N ILE A 197 4.36 11.21 -2.93
CA ILE A 197 5.67 11.72 -3.34
C ILE A 197 6.73 10.63 -3.25
N ILE A 198 6.69 9.80 -2.21
CA ILE A 198 7.64 8.70 -2.02
C ILE A 198 7.43 7.61 -3.08
N LEU A 199 6.18 7.19 -3.32
CA LEU A 199 5.85 6.09 -4.22
C LEU A 199 5.72 6.51 -5.70
N ARG A 200 6.16 7.71 -6.07
CA ARG A 200 5.95 8.29 -7.42
C ARG A 200 6.77 7.59 -8.52
N SER A 201 7.82 6.88 -8.13
CA SER A 201 8.78 6.21 -9.01
C SER A 201 8.45 4.75 -9.30
N ALA A 202 7.33 4.26 -8.76
CA ALA A 202 6.79 2.93 -8.96
C ALA A 202 6.35 2.66 -10.40
#